data_AF-A0A5S5DHT6-F1
#
_entry.id   AF-A0A5S5DHT6-F1
#
_cell.length_a   1.000
_cell.length_b   1.000
_cell.length_c   1.000
_cell.angle_alpha   90.00
_cell.angle_beta   90.00
_cell.angle_gamma   90.00
#
_symmetry.space_group_name_H-M   'P 1'
#
loop_
_entity.id
_entity.type
_entity.pdbx_description
1 polymer ?
#
loop_
_entity_poly.entity_id
_entity_poly.type
_entity_poly.pdbx_seq_one_letter_code
_entity_poly.pdbx_strand_id
1 'polypeptide(L)'
;MRFKKKMIVALLLLSAVSHGGAQEKADRHNKMEWFDDAKLGIFIHWGIYSVQGISESWAFFNNYISHPNYMKQLEGFTASAYKPEEWIKLIEESGARYAVVTAKHHDGVALWDSKAADALTTARHAAVRKDVLTPLISALKKSGLKTGIYFSLPDWSHPYYDVHTRIKKRYAIEADPARWSKYVAYYQQQLDELSQQYRPDLLWFDGDWEHTSEEWQAPKTLSLLRKYNPDIIVNSRLNHHGDYETPEQGVPVVRPKSRYWELCYTMNDSWGFQPFDTNYKTPNMIVRTLIDCIAMGGNLLLDIGPRADGSIPAEQVAILKELKRWTAKHKEAVYGTRAGLDARFVREKNAFSKDGKTMYVYIDALQKDIIIGGMHTKPKDVRLVGEAGSLNFVYDGYAARVQLPKGKLDSVASVVAIDFDQQPRFELAAVETQPSLASLSGGKDARETIRQIVRWTDSGANLFQNKITEDGEWIDSTISFSNQVGQWLSKHAEVLAFANKGLPTGHYNGFSALSKDRQTLYLFVDGTPTGPIAIKGLKNTIARIRIVGEGSMIGHQVFNKLYWSQVPGIVYIDIPKERLDRQMTAIAVLLDKPLELYREEVGAIESNL
;
A
#
# COMPACT_ATOMS: atom_id res chain seq x y z
N MET A 1 18.64 -82.62 -33.75
CA MET A 1 17.18 -82.59 -34.03
C MET A 1 16.42 -82.45 -32.71
N ARG A 2 15.64 -81.37 -32.55
CA ARG A 2 14.52 -81.18 -31.59
C ARG A 2 14.69 -81.68 -30.13
N PHE A 3 14.89 -80.76 -29.17
CA PHE A 3 13.85 -80.23 -28.23
C PHE A 3 14.42 -79.69 -26.89
N LYS A 4 13.94 -78.47 -26.57
CA LYS A 4 13.39 -77.96 -25.29
C LYS A 4 14.25 -77.28 -24.20
N LYS A 5 13.63 -76.15 -23.79
CA LYS A 5 13.66 -75.34 -22.55
C LYS A 5 14.74 -74.25 -22.40
N LYS A 6 14.30 -72.98 -22.52
CA LYS A 6 14.91 -71.82 -21.86
C LYS A 6 13.84 -70.84 -21.35
N MET A 7 14.04 -70.41 -20.12
CA MET A 7 13.42 -69.40 -19.25
C MET A 7 14.60 -69.02 -18.32
N ILE A 8 14.93 -67.80 -17.90
CA ILE A 8 14.46 -66.41 -17.96
C ILE A 8 15.74 -65.52 -17.76
N VAL A 9 15.65 -64.22 -18.05
CA VAL A 9 16.13 -63.06 -17.21
C VAL A 9 17.17 -62.12 -17.83
N ALA A 10 16.71 -60.87 -18.03
CA ALA A 10 17.30 -59.56 -17.73
C ALA A 10 18.26 -58.79 -18.68
N LEU A 11 17.74 -57.58 -18.98
CA LEU A 11 18.31 -56.23 -18.81
C LEU A 11 19.34 -55.63 -19.79
N LEU A 12 19.06 -54.32 -19.98
CA LEU A 12 19.95 -53.18 -20.26
C LEU A 12 20.32 -52.91 -21.72
N LEU A 13 19.58 -51.97 -22.31
CA LEU A 13 20.01 -51.18 -23.45
C LEU A 13 20.36 -49.76 -22.96
N LEU A 14 21.63 -49.43 -23.15
CA LEU A 14 22.22 -48.10 -23.05
C LEU A 14 22.64 -47.64 -24.47
N SER A 15 22.77 -46.32 -24.61
CA SER A 15 23.52 -45.55 -25.63
C SER A 15 22.72 -44.83 -26.75
N ALA A 16 22.51 -43.53 -26.50
CA ALA A 16 23.06 -42.37 -27.23
C ALA A 16 22.65 -42.08 -28.69
N VAL A 17 21.93 -40.97 -28.87
CA VAL A 17 22.23 -39.96 -29.90
C VAL A 17 22.06 -38.57 -29.27
N SER A 18 23.07 -37.71 -29.50
CA SER A 18 23.20 -36.35 -28.98
C SER A 18 23.03 -35.31 -30.10
N HIS A 19 22.65 -34.09 -29.69
CA HIS A 19 22.77 -32.77 -30.36
C HIS A 19 21.57 -32.20 -31.12
N GLY A 20 20.93 -31.22 -30.47
CA GLY A 20 20.14 -30.16 -31.11
C GLY A 20 19.55 -29.24 -30.04
N GLY A 21 20.20 -28.09 -29.79
CA GLY A 21 19.61 -27.02 -28.96
C GLY A 21 20.46 -26.48 -27.82
N ALA A 22 21.74 -26.16 -28.07
CA ALA A 22 22.35 -25.04 -27.35
C ALA A 22 21.90 -23.75 -28.05
N GLN A 23 21.54 -22.75 -27.25
CA GLN A 23 21.23 -21.36 -27.62
C GLN A 23 19.74 -21.04 -27.87
N GLU A 24 19.00 -20.94 -26.76
CA GLU A 24 18.00 -19.88 -26.57
C GLU A 24 17.87 -19.60 -25.06
N LYS A 25 18.89 -18.96 -24.47
CA LYS A 25 18.59 -17.95 -23.44
C LYS A 25 18.09 -16.72 -24.18
N ALA A 26 16.89 -16.83 -24.77
CA ALA A 26 16.15 -15.66 -25.18
C ALA A 26 15.90 -14.87 -23.90
N ASP A 27 16.38 -13.63 -23.91
CA ASP A 27 16.03 -12.60 -22.95
C ASP A 27 14.50 -12.62 -22.78
N ARG A 28 14.00 -13.20 -21.69
CA ARG A 28 12.55 -13.19 -21.44
C ARG A 28 12.22 -11.77 -21.07
N HIS A 29 11.83 -10.97 -22.07
CA HIS A 29 11.26 -9.65 -21.87
C HIS A 29 10.14 -9.78 -20.84
N ASN A 30 10.39 -9.34 -19.61
CA ASN A 30 9.42 -9.42 -18.54
C ASN A 30 8.58 -8.15 -18.61
N LYS A 31 7.41 -8.22 -19.25
CA LYS A 31 6.51 -7.05 -19.38
C LYS A 31 6.18 -6.36 -18.04
N MET A 32 6.22 -7.10 -16.93
CA MET A 32 5.94 -6.60 -15.58
C MET A 32 7.13 -5.86 -14.92
N GLU A 33 8.31 -5.88 -15.53
CA GLU A 33 9.53 -5.33 -14.93
C GLU A 33 9.43 -3.83 -14.68
N TRP A 34 8.89 -3.06 -15.63
CA TRP A 34 8.72 -1.62 -15.44
C TRP A 34 7.76 -1.33 -14.28
N PHE A 35 6.71 -2.15 -14.13
CA PHE A 35 5.71 -2.00 -13.09
C PHE A 35 6.31 -2.31 -11.71
N ASP A 36 7.06 -3.40 -11.59
CA ASP A 36 7.79 -3.76 -10.37
C ASP A 36 8.84 -2.69 -10.01
N ASP A 37 9.45 -2.02 -10.99
CA ASP A 37 10.44 -0.97 -10.73
C ASP A 37 9.82 0.41 -10.42
N ALA A 38 8.56 0.65 -10.80
CA ALA A 38 7.91 1.95 -10.75
C ALA A 38 7.58 2.46 -9.34
N LYS A 39 7.02 1.58 -8.48
CA LYS A 39 6.59 1.81 -7.09
C LYS A 39 5.55 2.91 -6.81
N LEU A 40 5.51 3.98 -7.59
CA LEU A 40 4.61 5.12 -7.42
C LEU A 40 3.96 5.49 -8.76
N GLY A 41 2.63 5.52 -8.78
CA GLY A 41 1.82 6.05 -9.85
C GLY A 41 0.78 7.05 -9.34
N ILE A 42 0.21 7.84 -10.26
CA ILE A 42 -0.90 8.76 -9.97
C ILE A 42 -2.18 8.29 -10.65
N PHE A 43 -3.26 8.14 -9.88
CA PHE A 43 -4.60 7.93 -10.40
C PHE A 43 -5.27 9.29 -10.62
N ILE A 44 -6.10 9.40 -11.65
CA ILE A 44 -6.83 10.63 -11.98
C ILE A 44 -8.30 10.27 -12.19
N HIS A 45 -9.15 10.61 -11.22
CA HIS A 45 -10.59 10.55 -11.35
C HIS A 45 -11.14 11.92 -11.75
N TRP A 46 -11.43 12.08 -13.04
CA TRP A 46 -11.98 13.32 -13.58
C TRP A 46 -13.14 13.06 -14.54
N GLY A 47 -14.23 13.80 -14.36
CA GLY A 47 -15.44 13.65 -15.15
C GLY A 47 -16.52 14.63 -14.71
N ILE A 48 -17.74 14.48 -15.25
CA ILE A 48 -18.83 15.44 -15.01
C ILE A 48 -19.24 15.55 -13.54
N TYR A 49 -18.99 14.52 -12.73
CA TYR A 49 -19.21 14.52 -11.28
C TYR A 49 -18.44 15.62 -10.53
N SER A 50 -17.34 16.13 -11.11
CA SER A 50 -16.57 17.24 -10.55
C SER A 50 -17.30 18.60 -10.60
N VAL A 51 -18.43 18.70 -11.33
CA VAL A 51 -19.19 19.96 -11.50
C VAL A 51 -19.93 20.34 -10.22
N GLN A 52 -20.73 19.42 -9.67
CA GLN A 52 -21.36 19.60 -8.37
C GLN A 52 -20.49 19.07 -7.23
N GLY A 53 -19.39 18.40 -7.55
CA GLY A 53 -18.46 17.85 -6.58
C GLY A 53 -19.08 16.71 -5.78
N ILE A 54 -19.67 15.75 -6.48
CA ILE A 54 -20.36 14.58 -5.92
C ILE A 54 -19.66 13.29 -6.35
N SER A 55 -19.99 12.16 -5.73
CA SER A 55 -19.36 10.87 -6.06
C SER A 55 -19.61 10.46 -7.53
N GLU A 56 -18.53 9.96 -8.15
CA GLU A 56 -18.47 9.42 -9.51
C GLU A 56 -19.46 8.27 -9.71
N SER A 57 -20.57 8.54 -10.40
CA SER A 57 -21.65 7.61 -10.76
C SER A 57 -22.48 7.06 -9.59
N TRP A 58 -21.85 6.79 -8.44
CA TRP A 58 -22.49 6.25 -7.25
C TRP A 58 -23.55 7.18 -6.66
N ALA A 59 -23.42 8.50 -6.85
CA ALA A 59 -24.41 9.46 -6.38
C ALA A 59 -25.81 9.19 -6.96
N PHE A 60 -25.91 8.87 -8.26
CA PHE A 60 -27.21 8.53 -8.85
C PHE A 60 -27.56 7.06 -8.68
N PHE A 61 -26.58 6.15 -8.71
CA PHE A 61 -26.82 4.73 -8.48
C PHE A 61 -27.44 4.46 -7.10
N ASN A 62 -27.00 5.20 -6.08
CA ASN A 62 -27.50 5.11 -4.71
C ASN A 62 -28.77 5.95 -4.45
N ASN A 63 -29.30 6.64 -5.48
CA ASN A 63 -30.45 7.54 -5.40
C ASN A 63 -30.26 8.79 -4.52
N TYR A 64 -29.03 9.26 -4.31
CA TYR A 64 -28.80 10.57 -3.66
C TYR A 64 -29.17 11.73 -4.59
N ILE A 65 -29.15 11.48 -5.89
CA ILE A 65 -29.63 12.36 -6.96
C ILE A 65 -30.30 11.51 -8.04
N SER A 66 -31.27 12.07 -8.78
CA SER A 66 -31.84 11.36 -9.92
C SER A 66 -30.85 11.32 -11.09
N HIS A 67 -30.87 10.24 -11.88
CA HIS A 67 -30.03 10.12 -13.09
C HIS A 67 -30.15 11.34 -14.03
N PRO A 68 -31.35 11.86 -14.36
CA PRO A 68 -31.46 13.08 -15.17
C PRO A 68 -30.78 14.30 -14.55
N ASN A 69 -30.87 14.50 -13.24
CA ASN A 69 -30.21 15.62 -12.56
C ASN A 69 -28.69 15.43 -12.49
N TYR A 70 -28.22 14.18 -12.35
CA TYR A 70 -26.80 13.87 -12.44
C TYR A 70 -26.23 14.20 -13.83
N MET A 71 -26.96 13.83 -14.89
CA MET A 71 -26.52 14.07 -16.27
C MET A 71 -26.52 15.55 -16.67
N LYS A 72 -27.33 16.42 -16.02
CA LYS A 72 -27.25 17.88 -16.21
C LYS A 72 -25.87 18.46 -15.93
N GLN A 73 -25.02 17.77 -15.17
CA GLN A 73 -23.63 18.19 -14.96
C GLN A 73 -22.81 18.27 -16.25
N LEU A 74 -23.22 17.59 -17.34
CA LEU A 74 -22.65 17.81 -18.67
C LEU A 74 -22.60 19.30 -19.06
N GLU A 75 -23.60 20.08 -18.65
CA GLU A 75 -23.73 21.51 -18.95
C GLU A 75 -22.71 22.39 -18.19
N GLY A 76 -22.09 21.87 -17.13
CA GLY A 76 -21.12 22.59 -16.30
C GLY A 76 -19.67 22.10 -16.42
N PHE A 77 -19.42 21.01 -17.15
CA PHE A 77 -18.07 20.47 -17.32
C PHE A 77 -17.33 21.23 -18.43
N THR A 78 -16.59 22.27 -18.03
CA THR A 78 -16.00 23.26 -18.95
C THR A 78 -14.56 23.01 -19.34
N ALA A 79 -13.76 22.37 -18.46
CA ALA A 79 -12.32 22.23 -18.62
C ALA A 79 -11.60 23.55 -18.99
N SER A 80 -12.08 24.69 -18.52
CA SER A 80 -11.61 26.02 -18.95
C SER A 80 -10.19 26.38 -18.48
N ALA A 81 -9.74 25.77 -17.39
CA ALA A 81 -8.38 25.87 -16.83
C ALA A 81 -7.55 24.59 -17.08
N TYR A 82 -8.06 23.64 -17.87
CA TYR A 82 -7.40 22.37 -18.15
C TYR A 82 -6.14 22.56 -19.00
N LYS A 83 -5.01 22.19 -18.43
CA LYS A 83 -3.69 22.25 -19.05
C LYS A 83 -2.96 20.92 -18.82
N PRO A 84 -3.04 19.96 -19.75
CA PRO A 84 -2.49 18.63 -19.54
C PRO A 84 -0.99 18.64 -19.24
N GLU A 85 -0.23 19.53 -19.87
CA GLU A 85 1.22 19.63 -19.63
C GLU A 85 1.55 20.05 -18.20
N GLU A 86 0.72 20.91 -17.57
CA GLU A 86 0.90 21.30 -16.17
C GLU A 86 0.57 20.13 -15.23
N TRP A 87 -0.47 19.34 -15.53
CA TRP A 87 -0.80 18.13 -14.78
C TRP A 87 0.32 17.10 -14.86
N ILE A 88 0.78 16.79 -16.07
CA ILE A 88 1.83 15.80 -16.29
C ILE A 88 3.14 16.23 -15.65
N LYS A 89 3.49 17.53 -15.73
CA LYS A 89 4.67 18.06 -15.03
C LYS A 89 4.56 17.85 -13.52
N LEU A 90 3.41 18.13 -12.92
CA LEU A 90 3.21 17.92 -11.48
C LEU A 90 3.33 16.43 -11.09
N ILE A 91 2.77 15.54 -11.91
CA ILE A 91 2.85 14.08 -11.73
C ILE A 91 4.29 13.59 -11.83
N GLU A 92 5.01 13.96 -12.89
CA GLU A 92 6.43 13.62 -13.07
C GLU A 92 7.27 14.12 -11.91
N GLU A 93 7.09 15.39 -11.53
CA GLU A 93 7.83 16.02 -10.45
C GLU A 93 7.57 15.33 -9.10
N SER A 94 6.37 14.81 -8.85
CA SER A 94 6.06 14.04 -7.61
C SER A 94 6.94 12.78 -7.46
N GLY A 95 7.57 12.33 -8.54
CA GLY A 95 8.33 11.08 -8.61
C GLY A 95 7.51 9.90 -9.11
N ALA A 96 6.27 10.10 -9.56
CA ALA A 96 5.53 9.02 -10.20
C ALA A 96 6.27 8.51 -11.45
N ARG A 97 6.04 7.24 -11.81
CA ARG A 97 6.59 6.60 -13.02
C ARG A 97 5.52 6.24 -14.04
N TYR A 98 4.26 6.35 -13.63
CA TYR A 98 3.08 6.10 -14.46
C TYR A 98 1.90 6.92 -13.95
N ALA A 99 0.90 7.08 -14.80
CA ALA A 99 -0.39 7.61 -14.39
C ALA A 99 -1.52 6.78 -15.00
N VAL A 100 -2.63 6.67 -14.29
CA VAL A 100 -3.86 6.02 -14.75
C VAL A 100 -4.96 7.06 -14.76
N VAL A 101 -5.62 7.28 -15.90
CA VAL A 101 -6.71 8.26 -16.01
C VAL A 101 -8.04 7.58 -16.34
N THR A 102 -9.12 8.01 -15.69
CA THR A 102 -10.48 7.60 -16.03
C THR A 102 -10.84 8.00 -17.47
N ALA A 103 -10.79 7.07 -18.41
CA ALA A 103 -11.32 7.33 -19.76
C ALA A 103 -12.86 7.39 -19.73
N LYS A 104 -13.47 6.50 -18.94
CA LYS A 104 -14.91 6.42 -18.70
C LYS A 104 -15.16 5.76 -17.34
N HIS A 105 -15.97 6.38 -16.49
CA HIS A 105 -16.44 5.80 -15.23
C HIS A 105 -17.80 5.10 -15.43
N HIS A 106 -18.42 4.55 -14.36
CA HIS A 106 -19.70 3.85 -14.46
C HIS A 106 -20.85 4.72 -15.00
N ASP A 107 -20.73 6.05 -14.98
CA ASP A 107 -21.72 7.00 -15.53
C ASP A 107 -21.79 6.98 -17.05
N GLY A 108 -20.82 6.35 -17.72
CA GLY A 108 -20.80 6.20 -19.17
C GLY A 108 -20.21 7.38 -19.94
N VAL A 109 -19.80 8.48 -19.29
CA VAL A 109 -19.31 9.66 -20.00
C VAL A 109 -17.84 9.48 -20.36
N ALA A 110 -17.58 9.24 -21.64
CA ALA A 110 -16.23 9.11 -22.17
C ALA A 110 -15.52 10.47 -22.30
N LEU A 111 -14.28 10.54 -21.82
CA LEU A 111 -13.42 11.72 -21.91
C LEU A 111 -12.79 11.93 -23.31
N TRP A 112 -12.92 10.94 -24.20
CA TRP A 112 -12.52 11.03 -25.61
C TRP A 112 -13.73 11.00 -26.55
N ASP A 113 -13.52 11.37 -27.82
CA ASP A 113 -14.58 11.38 -28.83
C ASP A 113 -14.86 9.97 -29.42
N SER A 114 -15.31 9.05 -28.58
CA SER A 114 -15.62 7.66 -28.98
C SER A 114 -16.61 7.59 -30.14
N LYS A 115 -16.38 6.68 -31.09
CA LYS A 115 -17.24 6.49 -32.27
C LYS A 115 -18.24 5.34 -32.11
N ALA A 116 -18.24 4.69 -30.96
CA ALA A 116 -19.25 3.69 -30.63
C ALA A 116 -20.66 4.31 -30.64
N ALA A 117 -21.64 3.55 -31.12
CA ALA A 117 -23.02 4.00 -31.23
C ALA A 117 -23.55 4.43 -29.85
N ASP A 118 -24.31 5.53 -29.82
CA ASP A 118 -24.93 6.09 -28.61
C ASP A 118 -23.97 6.46 -27.46
N ALA A 119 -22.66 6.48 -27.71
CA ALA A 119 -21.66 6.86 -26.71
C ALA A 119 -21.85 8.31 -26.25
N LEU A 120 -21.98 8.50 -24.93
CA LEU A 120 -21.91 9.80 -24.28
C LEU A 120 -20.45 10.22 -24.16
N THR A 121 -20.11 11.41 -24.64
CA THR A 121 -18.74 11.92 -24.69
C THR A 121 -18.66 13.38 -24.31
N THR A 122 -17.53 13.79 -23.73
CA THR A 122 -17.21 15.20 -23.47
C THR A 122 -17.19 16.04 -24.76
N ALA A 123 -16.70 15.45 -25.86
CA ALA A 123 -16.62 16.09 -27.17
C ALA A 123 -17.99 16.47 -27.74
N ARG A 124 -19.00 15.59 -27.57
CA ARG A 124 -20.33 15.78 -28.17
C ARG A 124 -21.38 16.29 -27.22
N HIS A 125 -21.26 16.09 -25.91
CA HIS A 125 -22.37 16.31 -24.97
C HIS A 125 -22.04 17.29 -23.85
N ALA A 126 -20.80 17.37 -23.39
CA ALA A 126 -20.41 18.27 -22.31
C ALA A 126 -20.17 19.70 -22.80
N ALA A 127 -20.21 20.67 -21.88
CA ALA A 127 -20.00 22.10 -22.16
C ALA A 127 -18.63 22.39 -22.79
N VAL A 128 -17.60 21.62 -22.44
CA VAL A 128 -16.25 21.72 -23.05
C VAL A 128 -16.25 21.49 -24.58
N ARG A 129 -17.15 20.64 -25.10
CA ARG A 129 -17.24 20.26 -26.54
C ARG A 129 -15.91 19.86 -27.17
N LYS A 130 -15.05 19.19 -26.39
CA LYS A 130 -13.73 18.70 -26.84
C LYS A 130 -13.42 17.33 -26.25
N ASP A 131 -12.57 16.58 -26.96
CA ASP A 131 -11.82 15.46 -26.41
C ASP A 131 -10.79 16.01 -25.41
N VAL A 132 -10.86 15.54 -24.17
CA VAL A 132 -9.95 15.93 -23.09
C VAL A 132 -9.00 14.80 -22.67
N LEU A 133 -9.18 13.58 -23.20
CA LEU A 133 -8.29 12.45 -22.92
C LEU A 133 -7.08 12.44 -23.86
N THR A 134 -7.28 12.67 -25.17
CA THR A 134 -6.19 12.66 -26.16
C THR A 134 -5.04 13.60 -25.78
N PRO A 135 -5.28 14.87 -25.40
CA PRO A 135 -4.21 15.78 -25.01
C PRO A 135 -3.46 15.31 -23.76
N LEU A 136 -4.17 14.76 -22.77
CA LEU A 136 -3.55 14.23 -21.55
C LEU A 136 -2.62 13.05 -21.83
N ILE A 137 -3.11 12.07 -22.59
CA ILE A 137 -2.33 10.88 -22.97
C ILE A 137 -1.11 11.28 -23.82
N SER A 138 -1.28 12.26 -24.71
CA SER A 138 -0.18 12.80 -25.52
C SER A 138 0.89 13.45 -24.65
N ALA A 139 0.50 14.25 -23.66
CA ALA A 139 1.42 14.86 -22.70
C ALA A 139 2.12 13.80 -21.83
N LEU A 140 1.40 12.78 -21.36
CA LEU A 140 1.94 11.69 -20.55
C LEU A 140 3.01 10.88 -21.30
N LYS A 141 2.74 10.54 -22.57
CA LYS A 141 3.72 9.87 -23.42
C LYS A 141 4.95 10.73 -23.69
N LYS A 142 4.76 12.04 -23.88
CA LYS A 142 5.86 12.97 -24.15
C LYS A 142 6.81 13.12 -22.95
N SER A 143 6.32 12.99 -21.72
CA SER A 143 7.19 12.99 -20.52
C SER A 143 7.94 11.67 -20.32
N GLY A 144 7.59 10.60 -21.04
CA GLY A 144 8.19 9.28 -20.88
C GLY A 144 7.62 8.48 -19.69
N LEU A 145 6.56 8.98 -19.04
CA LEU A 145 5.81 8.22 -18.05
C LEU A 145 5.05 7.08 -18.73
N LYS A 146 4.92 5.96 -18.01
CA LYS A 146 4.10 4.84 -18.44
C LYS A 146 2.62 5.23 -18.44
N THR A 147 1.93 4.87 -19.52
CA THR A 147 0.58 5.34 -19.82
C THR A 147 -0.46 4.31 -19.39
N GLY A 148 -1.24 4.65 -18.36
CA GLY A 148 -2.38 3.87 -17.90
C GLY A 148 -3.72 4.51 -18.25
N ILE A 149 -4.70 3.68 -18.57
CA ILE A 149 -6.09 4.10 -18.80
C ILE A 149 -7.00 3.27 -17.91
N TYR A 150 -7.86 3.93 -17.15
CA TYR A 150 -8.97 3.30 -16.45
C TYR A 150 -10.20 3.19 -17.35
N PHE A 151 -10.88 2.06 -17.28
CA PHE A 151 -12.10 1.78 -18.02
C PHE A 151 -13.11 1.01 -17.17
N SER A 152 -14.27 1.62 -16.95
CA SER A 152 -15.43 0.94 -16.38
C SER A 152 -16.07 -0.03 -17.39
N LEU A 153 -16.16 -1.32 -17.03
CA LEU A 153 -16.93 -2.33 -17.76
C LEU A 153 -18.44 -2.03 -17.77
N PRO A 154 -19.09 -1.68 -16.65
CA PRO A 154 -20.46 -1.20 -16.66
C PRO A 154 -20.55 0.23 -17.21
N ASP A 155 -21.71 0.54 -17.77
CA ASP A 155 -22.06 1.85 -18.28
C ASP A 155 -23.53 2.07 -17.96
N TRP A 156 -23.78 2.58 -16.76
CA TRP A 156 -25.11 2.73 -16.16
C TRP A 156 -25.99 3.76 -16.87
N SER A 157 -25.46 4.48 -17.87
CA SER A 157 -26.23 5.40 -18.71
C SER A 157 -26.47 4.85 -20.12
N HIS A 158 -25.82 3.77 -20.53
CA HIS A 158 -25.96 3.25 -21.88
C HIS A 158 -27.34 2.61 -22.09
N PRO A 159 -28.03 2.89 -23.21
CA PRO A 159 -29.32 2.28 -23.54
C PRO A 159 -29.31 0.76 -23.65
N TYR A 160 -28.15 0.10 -23.65
CA TYR A 160 -28.03 -1.37 -23.67
C TYR A 160 -27.71 -1.99 -22.30
N TYR A 161 -27.51 -1.21 -21.24
CA TYR A 161 -27.13 -1.70 -19.92
C TYR A 161 -28.18 -1.44 -18.82
N ASP A 162 -29.05 -0.42 -18.97
CA ASP A 162 -30.24 -0.08 -18.14
C ASP A 162 -30.20 -0.41 -16.63
N VAL A 163 -29.04 -0.25 -16.00
CA VAL A 163 -28.79 -0.44 -14.57
C VAL A 163 -28.48 0.92 -13.98
N HIS A 164 -29.51 1.75 -13.79
CA HIS A 164 -29.32 3.15 -13.37
C HIS A 164 -29.30 3.31 -11.85
N THR A 165 -29.86 2.37 -11.09
CA THR A 165 -30.00 2.49 -9.64
C THR A 165 -29.82 1.14 -8.96
N ARG A 166 -29.55 1.15 -7.66
CA ARG A 166 -29.43 -0.05 -6.81
C ARG A 166 -30.63 -1.00 -6.81
N ILE A 167 -31.77 -0.62 -7.40
CA ILE A 167 -32.95 -1.51 -7.55
C ILE A 167 -32.60 -2.68 -8.48
N LYS A 168 -31.84 -2.41 -9.54
CA LYS A 168 -31.33 -3.43 -10.46
C LYS A 168 -29.81 -3.41 -10.33
N LYS A 169 -29.21 -4.48 -9.81
CA LYS A 169 -27.77 -4.51 -9.52
C LYS A 169 -26.88 -4.84 -10.73
N ARG A 170 -27.44 -5.52 -11.74
CA ARG A 170 -26.76 -5.95 -12.97
C ARG A 170 -27.76 -6.17 -14.09
N TYR A 171 -27.28 -6.21 -15.32
CA TYR A 171 -28.13 -6.50 -16.47
C TYR A 171 -28.67 -7.95 -16.38
N ALA A 172 -29.94 -8.17 -16.72
CA ALA A 172 -30.53 -9.51 -16.74
C ALA A 172 -30.40 -10.07 -18.16
N ILE A 173 -29.33 -10.82 -18.42
CA ILE A 173 -28.97 -11.26 -19.77
C ILE A 173 -30.09 -12.12 -20.38
N GLU A 174 -30.72 -12.98 -19.59
CA GLU A 174 -31.79 -13.88 -20.03
C GLU A 174 -33.05 -13.14 -20.51
N ALA A 175 -33.28 -11.92 -20.02
CA ALA A 175 -34.44 -11.11 -20.40
C ALA A 175 -34.31 -10.53 -21.82
N ASP A 176 -33.09 -10.17 -22.24
CA ASP A 176 -32.80 -9.70 -23.60
C ASP A 176 -31.31 -9.93 -23.95
N PRO A 177 -30.94 -11.13 -24.42
CA PRO A 177 -29.56 -11.48 -24.79
C PRO A 177 -29.04 -10.71 -26.01
N ALA A 178 -29.94 -10.24 -26.88
CA ALA A 178 -29.58 -9.51 -28.09
C ALA A 178 -29.08 -8.11 -27.72
N ARG A 179 -29.76 -7.43 -26.80
CA ARG A 179 -29.31 -6.14 -26.26
C ARG A 179 -28.01 -6.27 -25.47
N TRP A 180 -27.82 -7.34 -24.69
CA TRP A 180 -26.51 -7.64 -24.08
C TRP A 180 -25.40 -7.77 -25.12
N SER A 181 -25.64 -8.52 -26.19
CA SER A 181 -24.64 -8.70 -27.26
C SER A 181 -24.26 -7.38 -27.93
N LYS A 182 -25.22 -6.46 -28.09
CA LYS A 182 -24.94 -5.09 -28.56
C LYS A 182 -24.12 -4.29 -27.55
N TYR A 183 -24.39 -4.43 -26.25
CA TYR A 183 -23.59 -3.79 -25.20
C TYR A 183 -22.14 -4.27 -25.21
N VAL A 184 -21.93 -5.59 -25.33
CA VAL A 184 -20.58 -6.15 -25.40
C VAL A 184 -19.84 -5.64 -26.64
N ALA A 185 -20.52 -5.57 -27.79
CA ALA A 185 -19.93 -4.99 -29.01
C ALA A 185 -19.59 -3.49 -28.83
N TYR A 186 -20.45 -2.73 -28.16
CA TYR A 186 -20.23 -1.31 -27.85
C TYR A 186 -18.96 -1.09 -27.03
N TYR A 187 -18.83 -1.74 -25.86
CA TYR A 187 -17.68 -1.47 -25.01
C TYR A 187 -16.39 -2.05 -25.62
N GLN A 188 -16.46 -3.17 -26.37
CA GLN A 188 -15.29 -3.70 -27.08
C GLN A 188 -14.83 -2.78 -28.22
N GLN A 189 -15.76 -2.10 -28.91
CA GLN A 189 -15.39 -1.06 -29.86
C GLN A 189 -14.67 0.10 -29.15
N GLN A 190 -15.15 0.55 -27.99
CA GLN A 190 -14.47 1.57 -27.18
C GLN A 190 -13.04 1.15 -26.81
N LEU A 191 -12.85 -0.09 -26.39
CA LEU A 191 -11.51 -0.61 -26.06
C LEU A 191 -10.61 -0.75 -27.29
N ASP A 192 -11.15 -1.04 -28.49
CA ASP A 192 -10.36 -1.05 -29.74
C ASP A 192 -9.90 0.35 -30.08
N GLU A 193 -10.78 1.35 -29.96
CA GLU A 193 -10.45 2.77 -30.14
C GLU A 193 -9.33 3.20 -29.19
N LEU A 194 -9.50 2.96 -27.87
CA LEU A 194 -8.49 3.31 -26.86
C LEU A 194 -7.15 2.61 -27.12
N SER A 195 -7.17 1.31 -27.40
CA SER A 195 -5.94 0.54 -27.63
C SER A 195 -5.24 0.92 -28.93
N GLN A 196 -5.99 1.13 -30.02
CA GLN A 196 -5.44 1.54 -31.31
C GLN A 196 -4.85 2.94 -31.26
N GLN A 197 -5.60 3.91 -30.70
CA GLN A 197 -5.23 5.32 -30.69
C GLN A 197 -4.10 5.56 -29.68
N TYR A 198 -4.21 4.99 -28.49
CA TYR A 198 -3.33 5.33 -27.38
C TYR A 198 -2.29 4.27 -27.04
N ARG A 199 -2.38 3.02 -27.51
CA ARG A 199 -1.42 1.94 -27.20
C ARG A 199 -0.90 2.01 -25.75
N PRO A 200 -1.78 2.00 -24.74
CA PRO A 200 -1.38 2.21 -23.35
C PRO A 200 -0.49 1.07 -22.84
N ASP A 201 0.35 1.36 -21.86
CA ASP A 201 1.16 0.37 -21.15
C ASP A 201 0.31 -0.44 -20.14
N LEU A 202 -0.76 0.17 -19.62
CA LEU A 202 -1.63 -0.41 -18.59
C LEU A 202 -3.11 -0.10 -18.88
N LEU A 203 -3.97 -1.12 -18.75
CA LEU A 203 -5.43 -0.98 -18.67
C LEU A 203 -5.92 -1.37 -17.28
N TRP A 204 -6.61 -0.44 -16.63
CA TRP A 204 -7.16 -0.61 -15.29
C TRP A 204 -8.68 -0.75 -15.42
N PHE A 205 -9.19 -1.98 -15.36
CA PHE A 205 -10.61 -2.25 -15.44
C PHE A 205 -11.30 -2.07 -14.10
N ASP A 206 -12.60 -1.82 -14.14
CA ASP A 206 -13.45 -1.78 -12.96
C ASP A 206 -14.87 -2.25 -13.28
N GLY A 207 -15.60 -2.69 -12.27
CA GLY A 207 -16.98 -3.16 -12.42
C GLY A 207 -17.13 -4.60 -12.90
N ASP A 208 -16.07 -5.42 -12.81
CA ASP A 208 -16.14 -6.82 -13.22
C ASP A 208 -17.04 -7.67 -12.31
N TRP A 209 -17.32 -7.23 -11.08
CA TRP A 209 -18.23 -7.89 -10.15
C TRP A 209 -19.68 -8.02 -10.64
N GLU A 210 -20.12 -7.25 -11.64
CA GLU A 210 -21.50 -7.35 -12.12
C GLU A 210 -21.77 -8.62 -12.94
N HIS A 211 -20.77 -9.13 -13.67
CA HIS A 211 -20.90 -10.29 -14.56
C HIS A 211 -19.64 -11.18 -14.58
N THR A 212 -19.84 -12.44 -14.98
CA THR A 212 -18.74 -13.41 -15.11
C THR A 212 -17.81 -13.07 -16.29
N SER A 213 -16.62 -13.67 -16.29
CA SER A 213 -15.64 -13.58 -17.40
C SER A 213 -16.25 -13.95 -18.75
N GLU A 214 -17.10 -14.97 -18.77
CA GLU A 214 -17.75 -15.49 -19.97
C GLU A 214 -18.81 -14.51 -20.50
N GLU A 215 -19.65 -13.97 -19.61
CA GLU A 215 -20.67 -12.98 -19.96
C GLU A 215 -20.03 -11.68 -20.46
N TRP A 216 -18.95 -11.25 -19.80
CA TRP A 216 -18.15 -10.12 -20.25
C TRP A 216 -17.39 -10.42 -21.54
N GLN A 217 -17.17 -11.67 -21.95
CA GLN A 217 -16.24 -12.03 -23.03
C GLN A 217 -14.80 -11.52 -22.76
N ALA A 218 -14.35 -11.58 -21.52
CA ALA A 218 -13.04 -11.10 -21.08
C ALA A 218 -11.85 -11.62 -21.94
N PRO A 219 -11.79 -12.90 -22.36
CA PRO A 219 -10.71 -13.37 -23.24
C PRO A 219 -10.63 -12.65 -24.59
N LYS A 220 -11.78 -12.27 -25.16
CA LYS A 220 -11.85 -11.54 -26.42
C LYS A 220 -11.37 -10.10 -26.23
N THR A 221 -11.80 -9.47 -25.14
CA THR A 221 -11.32 -8.14 -24.73
C THR A 221 -9.80 -8.12 -24.57
N LEU A 222 -9.23 -9.09 -23.86
CA LEU A 222 -7.78 -9.20 -23.67
C LEU A 222 -7.04 -9.39 -25.01
N SER A 223 -7.58 -10.22 -25.91
CA SER A 223 -6.99 -10.46 -27.24
C SER A 223 -6.97 -9.18 -28.10
N LEU A 224 -8.04 -8.38 -28.01
CA LEU A 224 -8.17 -7.10 -28.70
C LEU A 224 -7.15 -6.08 -28.17
N LEU A 225 -6.98 -5.98 -26.85
CA LEU A 225 -5.99 -5.09 -26.26
C LEU A 225 -4.57 -5.45 -26.73
N ARG A 226 -4.22 -6.75 -26.70
CA ARG A 226 -2.90 -7.26 -27.08
C ARG A 226 -2.57 -7.12 -28.58
N LYS A 227 -3.56 -6.86 -29.44
CA LYS A 227 -3.35 -6.60 -30.87
C LYS A 227 -2.46 -5.39 -31.13
N TYR A 228 -2.57 -4.33 -30.30
CA TYR A 228 -1.85 -3.08 -30.51
C TYR A 228 -0.68 -2.89 -29.54
N ASN A 229 -0.73 -3.52 -28.37
CA ASN A 229 0.38 -3.63 -27.43
C ASN A 229 0.41 -5.04 -26.81
N PRO A 230 1.28 -5.95 -27.28
CA PRO A 230 1.34 -7.32 -26.75
C PRO A 230 1.79 -7.37 -25.28
N ASP A 231 2.49 -6.35 -24.80
CA ASP A 231 3.05 -6.24 -23.45
C ASP A 231 2.15 -5.43 -22.49
N ILE A 232 0.92 -5.12 -22.89
CA ILE A 232 -0.05 -4.42 -22.03
C ILE A 232 -0.25 -5.17 -20.70
N ILE A 233 -0.25 -4.40 -19.61
CA ILE A 233 -0.55 -4.89 -18.26
C ILE A 233 -2.03 -4.64 -17.96
N VAL A 234 -2.71 -5.62 -17.38
CA VAL A 234 -4.11 -5.52 -16.96
C VAL A 234 -4.21 -5.79 -15.45
N ASN A 235 -5.04 -5.04 -14.72
CA ASN A 235 -5.29 -5.29 -13.31
C ASN A 235 -6.15 -6.56 -13.08
N SER A 236 -6.27 -7.01 -11.83
CA SER A 236 -7.09 -8.17 -11.44
C SER A 236 -8.60 -8.01 -11.65
N ARG A 237 -9.08 -6.86 -12.16
CA ARG A 237 -10.52 -6.57 -12.36
C ARG A 237 -10.96 -6.75 -13.80
N LEU A 238 -10.32 -7.66 -14.52
CA LEU A 238 -10.87 -8.30 -15.71
C LEU A 238 -11.11 -9.77 -15.37
N ASN A 239 -11.81 -9.99 -14.25
CA ASN A 239 -11.94 -11.29 -13.59
C ASN A 239 -10.56 -11.96 -13.41
N HIS A 240 -10.40 -13.23 -13.76
CA HIS A 240 -9.16 -13.99 -13.55
C HIS A 240 -8.07 -13.76 -14.63
N HIS A 241 -8.17 -12.70 -15.44
CA HIS A 241 -7.24 -12.41 -16.56
C HIS A 241 -6.19 -11.33 -16.24
N GLY A 242 -6.17 -10.81 -15.01
CA GLY A 242 -5.24 -9.76 -14.59
C GLY A 242 -3.80 -10.23 -14.33
N ASP A 243 -2.86 -9.29 -14.45
CA ASP A 243 -1.42 -9.49 -14.23
C ASP A 243 -0.97 -9.12 -12.80
N TYR A 244 -1.78 -8.36 -12.04
CA TYR A 244 -1.48 -7.90 -10.69
C TYR A 244 -2.75 -7.68 -9.85
N GLU A 245 -2.64 -7.79 -8.52
CA GLU A 245 -3.74 -7.57 -7.56
C GLU A 245 -3.92 -6.08 -7.23
N THR A 246 -5.17 -5.66 -6.95
CA THR A 246 -5.51 -4.26 -6.63
C THR A 246 -6.22 -4.11 -5.28
N PRO A 247 -5.52 -4.26 -4.13
CA PRO A 247 -6.09 -3.82 -2.85
C PRO A 247 -6.51 -2.35 -2.95
N GLU A 248 -7.68 -2.02 -2.42
CA GLU A 248 -8.25 -0.67 -2.53
C GLU A 248 -8.53 -0.08 -1.15
N GLN A 249 -8.02 1.14 -0.88
CA GLN A 249 -8.14 1.90 0.38
C GLN A 249 -7.53 1.25 1.64
N GLY A 250 -7.69 -0.05 1.83
CA GLY A 250 -7.16 -0.81 2.95
C GLY A 250 -5.68 -1.14 2.75
N VAL A 251 -4.79 -0.43 3.46
CA VAL A 251 -3.36 -0.74 3.43
C VAL A 251 -3.12 -2.17 3.96
N PRO A 252 -2.52 -3.07 3.17
CA PRO A 252 -2.30 -4.46 3.61
C PRO A 252 -1.48 -4.51 4.90
N VAL A 253 -1.90 -5.35 5.85
CA VAL A 253 -1.13 -5.67 7.08
C VAL A 253 -0.23 -6.89 6.89
N VAL A 254 -0.50 -7.68 5.85
CA VAL A 254 0.33 -8.80 5.39
C VAL A 254 0.56 -8.58 3.91
N ARG A 255 1.75 -8.97 3.43
CA ARG A 255 2.08 -8.92 2.02
C ARG A 255 1.03 -9.71 1.20
N PRO A 256 0.41 -9.11 0.17
CA PRO A 256 -0.48 -9.81 -0.75
C PRO A 256 0.20 -11.03 -1.39
N LYS A 257 -0.59 -12.05 -1.76
CA LYS A 257 -0.05 -13.32 -2.28
C LYS A 257 0.52 -13.14 -3.67
N SER A 258 -0.10 -12.29 -4.50
CA SER A 258 0.45 -11.99 -5.81
C SER A 258 1.83 -11.35 -5.68
N ARG A 259 2.73 -11.75 -6.58
CA ARG A 259 4.05 -11.12 -6.71
C ARG A 259 3.91 -9.63 -7.04
N TYR A 260 2.96 -9.29 -7.90
CA TYR A 260 2.69 -7.93 -8.34
C TYR A 260 1.34 -7.48 -7.79
N TRP A 261 1.33 -6.34 -7.13
CA TRP A 261 0.12 -5.75 -6.58
C TRP A 261 0.30 -4.24 -6.45
N GLU A 262 -0.81 -3.53 -6.43
CA GLU A 262 -0.88 -2.07 -6.36
C GLU A 262 -2.01 -1.63 -5.44
N LEU A 263 -1.69 -0.85 -4.43
CA LEU A 263 -2.68 -0.20 -3.59
C LEU A 263 -3.18 1.07 -4.30
N CYS A 264 -4.45 1.08 -4.72
CA CYS A 264 -5.10 2.33 -5.12
C CYS A 264 -5.63 3.06 -3.87
N TYR A 265 -5.33 4.36 -3.77
CA TYR A 265 -5.45 5.10 -2.51
C TYR A 265 -5.80 6.56 -2.74
N THR A 266 -6.81 7.08 -2.04
CA THR A 266 -7.21 8.50 -2.11
C THR A 266 -6.44 9.37 -1.14
N MET A 267 -6.28 10.66 -1.47
CA MET A 267 -5.69 11.63 -0.54
C MET A 267 -6.66 12.01 0.59
N ASN A 268 -7.94 12.16 0.29
CA ASN A 268 -9.04 12.34 1.25
C ASN A 268 -9.96 11.09 1.23
N ASP A 269 -11.26 11.21 1.45
CA ASP A 269 -12.20 10.09 1.46
C ASP A 269 -12.93 9.89 0.11
N SER A 270 -12.54 10.63 -0.94
CA SER A 270 -13.19 10.64 -2.26
C SER A 270 -12.19 10.40 -3.40
N TRP A 271 -12.62 9.69 -4.45
CA TRP A 271 -11.87 9.58 -5.72
C TRP A 271 -12.09 10.82 -6.59
N GLY A 272 -13.35 11.11 -6.94
CA GLY A 272 -13.70 12.36 -7.62
C GLY A 272 -13.56 13.59 -6.71
N PHE A 273 -13.41 14.77 -7.32
CA PHE A 273 -13.43 16.04 -6.59
C PHE A 273 -14.72 16.19 -5.76
N GLN A 274 -14.59 16.35 -4.44
CA GLN A 274 -15.69 16.71 -3.54
C GLN A 274 -15.28 17.90 -2.64
N PRO A 275 -15.91 19.09 -2.78
CA PRO A 275 -15.46 20.32 -2.10
C PRO A 275 -15.62 20.28 -0.57
N PHE A 276 -16.51 19.44 -0.06
CA PHE A 276 -16.79 19.32 1.38
C PHE A 276 -15.99 18.21 2.05
N ASP A 277 -15.32 17.36 1.28
CA ASP A 277 -14.40 16.36 1.81
C ASP A 277 -13.02 17.01 2.05
N THR A 278 -12.87 17.55 3.26
CA THR A 278 -11.64 18.18 3.73
C THR A 278 -10.75 17.24 4.55
N ASN A 279 -11.09 15.94 4.62
CA ASN A 279 -10.39 14.95 5.44
C ASN A 279 -9.11 14.43 4.74
N TYR A 280 -8.22 15.35 4.38
CA TYR A 280 -6.97 15.04 3.70
C TYR A 280 -5.97 14.37 4.64
N LYS A 281 -5.40 13.26 4.18
CA LYS A 281 -4.24 12.62 4.78
C LYS A 281 -3.05 13.56 4.67
N THR A 282 -2.24 13.61 5.72
CA THR A 282 -1.02 14.44 5.70
C THR A 282 0.03 13.84 4.75
N PRO A 283 0.97 14.66 4.23
CA PRO A 283 2.10 14.14 3.45
C PRO A 283 2.90 13.04 4.18
N ASN A 284 2.99 13.11 5.51
CA ASN A 284 3.63 12.09 6.32
C ASN A 284 2.93 10.72 6.20
N MET A 285 1.59 10.73 6.28
CA MET A 285 0.78 9.51 6.12
C MET A 285 0.97 8.92 4.72
N ILE A 286 0.91 9.74 3.67
CA ILE A 286 1.07 9.28 2.28
C ILE A 286 2.44 8.65 2.03
N VAL A 287 3.53 9.30 2.44
CA VAL A 287 4.88 8.75 2.28
C VAL A 287 5.05 7.45 3.07
N ARG A 288 4.51 7.36 4.29
CA ARG A 288 4.56 6.11 5.06
C ARG A 288 3.76 4.99 4.40
N THR A 289 2.61 5.28 3.79
CA THR A 289 1.86 4.31 2.97
C THR A 289 2.67 3.86 1.74
N LEU A 290 3.40 4.76 1.08
CA LEU A 290 4.33 4.38 0.00
C LEU A 290 5.42 3.44 0.52
N ILE A 291 6.01 3.74 1.69
CA ILE A 291 7.02 2.89 2.34
C ILE A 291 6.45 1.51 2.68
N ASP A 292 5.21 1.43 3.18
CA ASP A 292 4.53 0.15 3.42
C ASP A 292 4.41 -0.68 2.14
N CYS A 293 4.01 -0.05 1.04
CA CYS A 293 3.91 -0.71 -0.26
C CYS A 293 5.28 -1.23 -0.72
N ILE A 294 6.31 -0.39 -0.66
CA ILE A 294 7.68 -0.76 -1.05
C ILE A 294 8.21 -1.92 -0.20
N ALA A 295 8.04 -1.86 1.13
CA ALA A 295 8.53 -2.89 2.04
C ALA A 295 7.89 -4.26 1.79
N MET A 296 6.63 -4.27 1.33
CA MET A 296 5.89 -5.47 0.92
C MET A 296 6.02 -5.77 -0.59
N GLY A 297 6.82 -5.00 -1.32
CA GLY A 297 7.15 -5.22 -2.74
C GLY A 297 6.10 -4.75 -3.76
N GLY A 298 5.07 -4.03 -3.35
CA GLY A 298 4.02 -3.51 -4.24
C GLY A 298 4.20 -2.05 -4.62
N ASN A 299 3.19 -1.55 -5.33
CA ASN A 299 3.12 -0.15 -5.79
C ASN A 299 2.03 0.61 -5.04
N LEU A 300 2.18 1.94 -4.95
CA LEU A 300 1.14 2.86 -4.56
C LEU A 300 0.63 3.60 -5.80
N LEU A 301 -0.67 3.52 -6.06
CA LEU A 301 -1.39 4.35 -7.04
C LEU A 301 -2.21 5.40 -6.28
N LEU A 302 -1.64 6.59 -6.15
CA LEU A 302 -2.22 7.69 -5.36
C LEU A 302 -3.14 8.55 -6.22
N ASP A 303 -4.37 8.75 -5.79
CA ASP A 303 -5.39 9.45 -6.56
C ASP A 303 -5.34 10.98 -6.42
N ILE A 304 -5.68 11.65 -7.52
CA ILE A 304 -6.10 13.05 -7.56
C ILE A 304 -7.49 13.17 -8.20
N GLY A 305 -8.29 14.09 -7.67
CA GLY A 305 -9.60 14.47 -8.17
C GLY A 305 -9.62 15.93 -8.62
N PRO A 306 -9.35 16.23 -9.91
CA PRO A 306 -9.39 17.59 -10.45
C PRO A 306 -10.81 18.18 -10.48
N ARG A 307 -10.90 19.51 -10.43
CA ARG A 307 -12.17 20.25 -10.54
C ARG A 307 -12.70 20.23 -11.98
N ALA A 308 -13.98 20.56 -12.17
CA ALA A 308 -14.60 20.58 -13.50
C ALA A 308 -13.95 21.55 -14.52
N ASP A 309 -13.29 22.60 -14.05
CA ASP A 309 -12.51 23.50 -14.91
C ASP A 309 -11.15 22.93 -15.29
N GLY A 310 -10.71 21.82 -14.68
CA GLY A 310 -9.41 21.20 -14.92
C GLY A 310 -8.28 21.71 -14.03
N SER A 311 -8.57 22.50 -12.99
CA SER A 311 -7.60 22.84 -11.95
C SER A 311 -7.51 21.73 -10.89
N ILE A 312 -6.31 21.49 -10.35
CA ILE A 312 -6.11 20.50 -9.27
C ILE A 312 -6.23 21.21 -7.92
N PRO A 313 -6.99 20.69 -6.94
CA PRO A 313 -7.08 21.26 -5.59
C PRO A 313 -5.71 21.51 -4.94
N ALA A 314 -5.60 22.61 -4.19
CA ALA A 314 -4.32 23.06 -3.63
C ALA A 314 -3.73 22.06 -2.62
N GLU A 315 -4.59 21.37 -1.89
CA GLU A 315 -4.26 20.31 -0.94
C GLU A 315 -3.58 19.14 -1.65
N GLN A 316 -4.12 18.71 -2.79
CA GLN A 316 -3.55 17.64 -3.62
C GLN A 316 -2.20 18.08 -4.22
N VAL A 317 -2.09 19.33 -4.69
CA VAL A 317 -0.82 19.90 -5.17
C VAL A 317 0.23 19.92 -4.07
N ALA A 318 -0.14 20.27 -2.83
CA ALA A 318 0.78 20.30 -1.69
C ALA A 318 1.32 18.90 -1.37
N ILE A 319 0.47 17.87 -1.38
CA ILE A 319 0.87 16.47 -1.17
C ILE A 319 1.83 16.01 -2.28
N LEU A 320 1.54 16.30 -3.55
CA LEU A 320 2.42 15.93 -4.66
C LEU A 320 3.79 16.64 -4.61
N LYS A 321 3.84 17.88 -4.12
CA LYS A 321 5.10 18.61 -3.89
C LYS A 321 5.92 18.04 -2.74
N GLU A 322 5.27 17.54 -1.68
CA GLU A 322 5.99 16.84 -0.62
C GLU A 322 6.50 15.47 -1.08
N LEU A 323 5.73 14.76 -1.92
CA LEU A 323 6.22 13.56 -2.60
C LEU A 323 7.45 13.88 -3.46
N LYS A 324 7.41 14.94 -4.28
CA LYS A 324 8.59 15.42 -5.04
C LYS A 324 9.82 15.56 -4.15
N ARG A 325 9.68 16.29 -3.04
CA ARG A 325 10.78 16.54 -2.10
C ARG A 325 11.38 15.23 -1.59
N TRP A 326 10.52 14.30 -1.15
CA TRP A 326 10.96 13.05 -0.54
C TRP A 326 11.50 12.05 -1.56
N THR A 327 10.78 11.82 -2.68
CA THR A 327 11.19 10.86 -3.72
C THR A 327 12.45 11.32 -4.44
N ALA A 328 12.66 12.62 -4.66
CA ALA A 328 13.91 13.13 -5.25
C ALA A 328 15.12 12.83 -4.36
N LYS A 329 14.99 13.02 -3.04
CA LYS A 329 16.05 12.72 -2.06
C LYS A 329 16.32 11.22 -1.94
N HIS A 330 15.26 10.40 -1.97
CA HIS A 330 15.32 8.98 -1.64
C HIS A 330 15.14 8.03 -2.83
N LYS A 331 15.31 8.52 -4.07
CA LYS A 331 14.98 7.80 -5.31
C LYS A 331 15.49 6.36 -5.40
N GLU A 332 16.73 6.09 -4.96
CA GLU A 332 17.34 4.75 -5.04
C GLU A 332 16.68 3.74 -4.10
N ALA A 333 16.04 4.22 -3.03
CA ALA A 333 15.28 3.44 -2.08
C ALA A 333 13.78 3.43 -2.41
N VAL A 334 13.37 4.01 -3.53
CA VAL A 334 11.99 3.95 -4.02
C VAL A 334 11.98 3.02 -5.24
N TYR A 335 12.63 3.42 -6.33
CA TYR A 335 12.52 2.74 -7.61
C TYR A 335 13.43 1.52 -7.70
N GLY A 336 12.98 0.49 -8.43
CA GLY A 336 13.75 -0.73 -8.60
C GLY A 336 13.99 -1.48 -7.27
N THR A 337 13.14 -1.26 -6.27
CA THR A 337 13.24 -1.96 -4.99
C THR A 337 12.42 -3.26 -4.99
N ARG A 338 12.74 -4.17 -4.07
CA ARG A 338 12.06 -5.45 -3.84
C ARG A 338 11.77 -5.59 -2.36
N ALA A 339 10.76 -6.40 -2.03
CA ALA A 339 10.30 -6.60 -0.66
C ALA A 339 11.46 -6.93 0.29
N GLY A 340 11.39 -6.38 1.50
CA GLY A 340 12.42 -6.54 2.52
C GLY A 340 12.30 -7.83 3.34
N LEU A 341 13.08 -7.86 4.41
CA LEU A 341 13.07 -8.86 5.46
C LEU A 341 11.88 -8.67 6.41
N ASP A 342 11.53 -9.77 7.07
CA ASP A 342 10.57 -9.80 8.17
C ASP A 342 11.05 -9.04 9.41
N ALA A 343 10.11 -8.56 10.23
CA ALA A 343 10.35 -7.74 11.41
C ALA A 343 11.25 -8.39 12.47
N ARG A 344 11.42 -9.72 12.44
CA ARG A 344 12.35 -10.45 13.32
C ARG A 344 13.82 -10.11 13.06
N PHE A 345 14.18 -9.68 11.85
CA PHE A 345 15.56 -9.29 11.51
C PHE A 345 15.81 -7.81 11.78
N VAL A 346 14.86 -6.96 11.39
CA VAL A 346 14.92 -5.51 11.57
C VAL A 346 13.51 -5.02 11.87
N ARG A 347 13.35 -4.21 12.91
CA ARG A 347 12.02 -3.73 13.32
C ARG A 347 11.44 -2.77 12.28
N GLU A 348 12.28 -1.88 11.78
CA GLU A 348 11.92 -0.89 10.78
C GLU A 348 11.51 -1.54 9.46
N LYS A 349 10.61 -0.86 8.75
CA LYS A 349 10.31 -1.20 7.36
C LYS A 349 11.59 -1.17 6.54
N ASN A 350 11.71 -2.10 5.60
CA ASN A 350 12.91 -2.23 4.81
C ASN A 350 12.62 -2.82 3.42
N ALA A 351 13.54 -2.64 2.49
CA ALA A 351 13.48 -3.16 1.13
C ALA A 351 14.89 -3.45 0.61
N PHE A 352 15.00 -4.26 -0.46
CA PHE A 352 16.25 -4.46 -1.17
C PHE A 352 16.25 -3.71 -2.50
N SER A 353 17.42 -3.28 -2.95
CA SER A 353 17.68 -2.94 -4.35
C SER A 353 17.42 -4.14 -5.28
N LYS A 354 17.22 -3.87 -6.58
CA LYS A 354 16.90 -4.88 -7.60
C LYS A 354 17.91 -6.01 -7.68
N ASP A 355 19.20 -5.71 -7.52
CA ASP A 355 20.28 -6.69 -7.54
C ASP A 355 20.48 -7.39 -6.18
N GLY A 356 19.76 -6.94 -5.14
CA GLY A 356 19.80 -7.45 -3.78
C GLY A 356 21.04 -7.05 -2.99
N LYS A 357 21.89 -6.14 -3.48
CA LYS A 357 23.17 -5.81 -2.84
C LYS A 357 23.13 -4.61 -1.90
N THR A 358 22.03 -3.87 -1.92
CA THR A 358 21.74 -2.78 -0.98
C THR A 358 20.44 -3.05 -0.25
N MET A 359 20.47 -3.00 1.08
CA MET A 359 19.29 -2.99 1.94
C MET A 359 18.97 -1.54 2.33
N TYR A 360 17.72 -1.12 2.12
CA TYR A 360 17.19 0.17 2.53
C TYR A 360 16.34 -0.01 3.78
N VAL A 361 16.61 0.76 4.83
CA VAL A 361 15.86 0.76 6.09
C VAL A 361 15.21 2.13 6.28
N TYR A 362 13.89 2.15 6.39
CA TYR A 362 13.09 3.38 6.48
C TYR A 362 12.88 3.77 7.94
N ILE A 363 13.30 4.98 8.29
CA ILE A 363 13.31 5.51 9.65
C ILE A 363 12.22 6.57 9.80
N ASP A 364 11.16 6.23 10.52
CA ASP A 364 9.98 7.08 10.76
C ASP A 364 9.94 7.65 12.20
N ALA A 365 11.04 7.52 12.94
CA ALA A 365 11.22 8.11 14.26
C ALA A 365 12.64 8.62 14.47
N LEU A 366 12.78 9.74 15.19
CA LEU A 366 14.07 10.24 15.66
C LEU A 366 14.56 9.34 16.79
N GLN A 367 15.53 8.49 16.47
CA GLN A 367 16.13 7.53 17.39
C GLN A 367 17.66 7.55 17.29
N LYS A 368 18.34 6.93 18.27
CA LYS A 368 19.80 6.96 18.39
C LYS A 368 20.48 5.97 17.44
N ASP A 369 19.87 4.81 17.26
CA ASP A 369 20.41 3.70 16.50
C ASP A 369 19.29 2.81 15.95
N ILE A 370 19.65 1.98 14.97
CA ILE A 370 18.87 0.81 14.53
C ILE A 370 19.71 -0.45 14.66
N ILE A 371 19.04 -1.58 14.81
CA ILE A 371 19.68 -2.89 14.94
C ILE A 371 19.10 -3.83 13.89
N ILE A 372 19.99 -4.45 13.12
CA ILE A 372 19.65 -5.49 12.16
C ILE A 372 20.33 -6.77 12.62
N GLY A 373 19.53 -7.76 13.06
CA GLY A 373 20.00 -9.06 13.52
C GLY A 373 19.97 -10.13 12.43
N GLY A 374 20.61 -11.28 12.71
CA GLY A 374 20.62 -12.42 11.81
C GLY A 374 21.46 -12.21 10.55
N MET A 375 22.33 -11.20 10.51
CA MET A 375 23.14 -10.79 9.37
C MET A 375 24.49 -11.52 9.35
N HIS A 376 24.65 -12.48 8.43
CA HIS A 376 25.88 -13.27 8.26
C HIS A 376 26.83 -12.71 7.20
N THR A 377 26.46 -11.59 6.58
CA THR A 377 27.28 -10.88 5.59
C THR A 377 27.64 -9.52 6.15
N LYS A 378 28.94 -9.21 6.20
CA LYS A 378 29.43 -7.93 6.71
C LYS A 378 28.99 -6.78 5.78
N PRO A 379 28.38 -5.70 6.31
CA PRO A 379 28.15 -4.48 5.54
C PRO A 379 29.47 -3.88 5.04
N LYS A 380 29.48 -3.47 3.77
CA LYS A 380 30.59 -2.74 3.15
C LYS A 380 30.58 -1.28 3.57
N ASP A 381 29.41 -0.64 3.45
CA ASP A 381 29.19 0.75 3.79
C ASP A 381 27.76 0.93 4.31
N VAL A 382 27.57 1.96 5.13
CA VAL A 382 26.26 2.37 5.64
C VAL A 382 26.15 3.86 5.50
N ARG A 383 25.07 4.36 4.91
CA ARG A 383 24.90 5.80 4.62
C ARG A 383 23.46 6.24 4.74
N LEU A 384 23.25 7.54 4.96
CA LEU A 384 21.93 8.14 4.78
C LEU A 384 21.72 8.46 3.30
N VAL A 385 20.63 7.95 2.73
CA VAL A 385 20.27 8.23 1.34
C VAL A 385 20.02 9.73 1.17
N GLY A 386 20.66 10.32 0.15
CA GLY A 386 20.57 11.75 -0.14
C GLY A 386 21.49 12.63 0.72
N GLU A 387 22.35 12.06 1.55
CA GLU A 387 23.35 12.77 2.35
C GLU A 387 24.77 12.31 2.00
N ALA A 388 25.75 13.19 2.19
CA ALA A 388 27.16 12.84 2.01
C ALA A 388 27.74 12.16 3.27
N GLY A 389 28.55 11.12 3.05
CA GLY A 389 29.34 10.43 4.07
C GLY A 389 28.69 9.18 4.65
N SER A 390 29.54 8.32 5.23
CA SER A 390 29.14 7.09 5.88
C SER A 390 28.68 7.31 7.32
N LEU A 391 27.78 6.45 7.78
CA LEU A 391 27.38 6.32 9.17
C LEU A 391 28.30 5.35 9.90
N ASN A 392 28.52 5.61 11.19
CA ASN A 392 29.19 4.66 12.06
C ASN A 392 28.27 3.47 12.33
N PHE A 393 28.81 2.25 12.18
CA PHE A 393 28.13 1.04 12.61
C PHE A 393 29.11 0.08 13.28
N VAL A 394 28.57 -0.78 14.14
CA VAL A 394 29.29 -1.89 14.76
C VAL A 394 28.68 -3.18 14.22
N TYR A 395 29.53 -4.09 13.74
CA TYR A 395 29.12 -5.42 13.28
C TYR A 395 29.87 -6.49 14.07
N ASP A 396 29.14 -7.41 14.67
CA ASP A 396 29.70 -8.45 15.56
C ASP A 396 29.80 -9.85 14.91
N GLY A 397 29.50 -9.95 13.61
CA GLY A 397 29.42 -11.23 12.89
C GLY A 397 27.99 -11.78 12.76
N TYR A 398 27.02 -11.20 13.46
CA TYR A 398 25.61 -11.63 13.44
C TYR A 398 24.62 -10.46 13.43
N ALA A 399 24.96 -9.32 14.02
CA ALA A 399 24.13 -8.14 14.07
C ALA A 399 24.92 -6.89 13.69
N ALA A 400 24.26 -5.97 13.00
CA ALA A 400 24.76 -4.63 12.72
C ALA A 400 23.96 -3.61 13.54
N ARG A 401 24.66 -2.80 14.35
CA ARG A 401 24.10 -1.64 15.04
C ARG A 401 24.56 -0.37 14.34
N VAL A 402 23.64 0.34 13.72
CA VAL A 402 23.92 1.59 12.96
C VAL A 402 23.55 2.79 13.82
N GLN A 403 24.49 3.72 14.00
CA GLN A 403 24.26 4.96 14.74
C GLN A 403 23.65 6.03 13.83
N LEU A 404 22.56 6.65 14.28
CA LEU A 404 21.87 7.71 13.55
C LEU A 404 22.32 9.10 14.02
N PRO A 405 22.47 10.08 13.11
CA PRO A 405 22.87 11.44 13.45
C PRO A 405 21.73 12.24 14.10
N LYS A 406 22.06 13.10 15.07
CA LYS A 406 21.08 13.89 15.84
C LYS A 406 20.37 15.04 15.07
N GLY A 407 20.69 15.31 13.81
CA GLY A 407 20.19 16.50 13.10
C GLY A 407 20.16 16.44 11.56
N LYS A 408 20.25 15.24 10.96
CA LYS A 408 20.21 15.05 9.50
C LYS A 408 19.02 14.19 9.02
N LEU A 409 18.07 13.93 9.91
CA LEU A 409 16.93 13.08 9.60
C LEU A 409 15.85 13.89 8.86
N ASP A 410 15.28 13.29 7.83
CA ASP A 410 14.12 13.80 7.11
C ASP A 410 12.93 13.98 8.04
N SER A 411 12.15 15.04 7.84
CA SER A 411 10.97 15.38 8.64
C SER A 411 9.83 14.39 8.47
N VAL A 412 9.84 13.56 7.41
CA VAL A 412 8.83 12.53 7.16
C VAL A 412 9.38 11.14 7.42
N ALA A 413 10.40 10.73 6.68
CA ALA A 413 11.07 9.44 6.89
C ALA A 413 12.47 9.48 6.29
N SER A 414 13.48 9.14 7.07
CA SER A 414 14.85 9.01 6.54
C SER A 414 15.07 7.62 5.98
N VAL A 415 16.06 7.45 5.12
CA VAL A 415 16.45 6.11 4.64
C VAL A 415 17.93 5.86 4.90
N VAL A 416 18.22 4.75 5.58
CA VAL A 416 19.57 4.21 5.71
C VAL A 416 19.78 3.17 4.61
N ALA A 417 20.81 3.35 3.79
CA ALA A 417 21.28 2.34 2.85
C ALA A 417 22.43 1.56 3.49
N ILE A 418 22.37 0.23 3.40
CA ILE A 418 23.40 -0.72 3.85
C ILE A 418 23.86 -1.47 2.60
N ASP A 419 25.06 -1.15 2.15
CA ASP A 419 25.65 -1.69 0.92
C ASP A 419 26.48 -2.94 1.23
N PHE A 420 26.42 -3.94 0.36
CA PHE A 420 27.15 -5.20 0.46
C PHE A 420 27.89 -5.49 -0.85
N ASP A 421 29.03 -6.20 -0.79
CA ASP A 421 29.76 -6.60 -2.00
C ASP A 421 29.02 -7.70 -2.82
N GLN A 422 28.14 -8.44 -2.15
CA GLN A 422 27.31 -9.51 -2.68
C GLN A 422 25.92 -9.50 -2.03
N GLN A 423 24.97 -10.28 -2.56
CA GLN A 423 23.68 -10.43 -1.90
C GLN A 423 23.87 -10.95 -0.46
N PRO A 424 23.36 -10.24 0.56
CA PRO A 424 23.58 -10.60 1.95
C PRO A 424 22.77 -11.83 2.36
N ARG A 425 23.36 -12.65 3.22
CA ARG A 425 22.69 -13.80 3.86
C ARG A 425 22.13 -13.39 5.22
N PHE A 426 20.85 -13.69 5.44
CA PHE A 426 20.18 -13.53 6.72
C PHE A 426 19.66 -14.86 7.26
N GLU A 427 19.95 -15.15 8.53
CA GLU A 427 19.50 -16.36 9.22
C GLU A 427 19.42 -16.09 10.72
N LEU A 428 18.24 -16.34 11.30
CA LEU A 428 18.04 -16.27 12.75
C LEU A 428 18.76 -17.45 13.40
N ALA A 429 19.58 -17.18 14.42
CA ALA A 429 20.15 -18.24 15.24
C ALA A 429 19.03 -19.02 15.95
N ALA A 430 19.19 -20.33 16.08
CA ALA A 430 18.27 -21.19 16.84
C ALA A 430 18.13 -20.78 18.32
N VAL A 431 19.11 -20.02 18.82
CA VAL A 431 19.10 -19.39 20.14
C VAL A 431 18.65 -17.95 19.98
N GLU A 432 17.34 -17.72 19.89
CA GLU A 432 16.83 -16.54 20.58
C GLU A 432 17.09 -16.79 22.06
N THR A 433 17.89 -15.95 22.71
CA THR A 433 18.19 -16.09 24.14
C THR A 433 16.89 -16.27 24.90
N GLN A 434 16.76 -17.39 25.62
CA GLN A 434 15.60 -17.64 26.47
C GLN A 434 15.40 -16.42 27.38
N PRO A 435 14.22 -15.76 27.34
CA PRO A 435 13.94 -14.59 28.15
C PRO A 435 14.30 -14.86 29.61
N SER A 436 15.22 -14.06 30.18
CA SER A 436 15.61 -14.22 31.58
C SER A 436 16.01 -12.89 32.22
N LEU A 437 15.54 -12.66 33.45
CA LEU A 437 15.91 -11.46 34.21
C LEU A 437 17.42 -11.39 34.45
N ALA A 438 18.07 -12.54 34.70
CA ALA A 438 19.50 -12.62 34.92
C ALA A 438 20.32 -12.07 33.74
N SER A 439 19.86 -12.24 32.50
CA SER A 439 20.52 -11.71 31.31
C SER A 439 20.36 -10.20 31.09
N LEU A 440 19.38 -9.59 31.76
CA LEU A 440 19.17 -8.13 31.76
C LEU A 440 19.97 -7.44 32.87
N SER A 441 20.28 -8.17 33.94
CA SER A 441 21.04 -7.67 35.10
C SER A 441 22.45 -7.26 34.68
N GLY A 442 22.86 -6.03 35.02
CA GLY A 442 24.18 -5.48 34.69
C GLY A 442 24.29 -4.81 33.32
N GLY A 443 23.19 -4.69 32.56
CA GLY A 443 23.14 -3.89 31.33
C GLY A 443 23.56 -2.43 31.58
N LYS A 444 24.57 -1.95 30.84
CA LYS A 444 25.13 -0.60 31.02
C LYS A 444 24.28 0.51 30.37
N ASP A 445 23.47 0.18 29.36
CA ASP A 445 22.62 1.12 28.64
C ASP A 445 21.14 0.86 28.99
N ALA A 446 20.52 1.80 29.69
CA ALA A 446 19.13 1.68 30.15
C ALA A 446 18.13 1.50 28.99
N ARG A 447 18.36 2.16 27.86
CA ARG A 447 17.45 2.11 26.71
C ARG A 447 17.50 0.74 26.04
N GLU A 448 18.68 0.15 25.95
CA GLU A 448 18.85 -1.22 25.44
C GLU A 448 18.14 -2.24 26.34
N THR A 449 18.33 -2.14 27.65
CA THR A 449 17.66 -3.02 28.62
C THR A 449 16.14 -2.89 28.50
N ILE A 450 15.60 -1.67 28.41
CA ILE A 450 14.16 -1.41 28.25
C ILE A 450 13.63 -1.96 26.92
N ARG A 451 14.36 -1.76 25.81
CA ARG A 451 13.98 -2.35 24.50
C ARG A 451 13.90 -3.86 24.57
N GLN A 452 14.86 -4.51 25.25
CA GLN A 452 14.86 -5.97 25.38
C GLN A 452 13.69 -6.47 26.23
N ILE A 453 13.39 -5.78 27.34
CA ILE A 453 12.21 -6.05 28.17
C ILE A 453 10.94 -5.99 27.33
N VAL A 454 10.75 -4.89 26.62
CA VAL A 454 9.57 -4.64 25.79
C VAL A 454 9.45 -5.65 24.65
N ARG A 455 10.55 -6.01 23.99
CA ARG A 455 10.58 -7.05 22.96
C ARG A 455 10.09 -8.40 23.50
N TRP A 456 10.53 -8.78 24.70
CA TRP A 456 10.07 -10.03 25.31
C TRP A 456 8.61 -9.97 25.74
N THR A 457 8.16 -8.85 26.31
CA THR A 457 6.74 -8.61 26.60
C THR A 457 5.89 -8.75 25.33
N ASP A 458 6.32 -8.17 24.20
CA ASP A 458 5.63 -8.27 22.91
C ASP A 458 5.52 -9.72 22.42
N SER A 459 6.56 -10.53 22.60
CA SER A 459 6.51 -11.96 22.27
C SER A 459 5.64 -12.80 23.23
N GLY A 460 5.19 -12.22 24.35
CA GLY A 460 4.40 -12.88 25.39
C GLY A 460 5.22 -13.43 26.56
N ALA A 461 6.52 -13.16 26.61
CA ALA A 461 7.41 -13.54 27.71
C ALA A 461 7.52 -12.40 28.73
N ASN A 462 6.44 -12.16 29.48
CA ASN A 462 6.42 -11.11 30.49
C ASN A 462 7.20 -11.53 31.76
N LEU A 463 8.47 -11.11 31.85
CA LEU A 463 9.36 -11.46 32.95
C LEU A 463 9.01 -10.79 34.30
N PHE A 464 8.09 -9.83 34.30
CA PHE A 464 7.70 -9.07 35.49
C PHE A 464 6.36 -9.53 36.08
N GLN A 465 5.71 -10.51 35.46
CA GLN A 465 4.46 -11.05 35.95
C GLN A 465 4.60 -11.56 37.40
N ASN A 466 3.73 -11.07 38.28
CA ASN A 466 3.76 -11.33 39.74
C ASN A 466 5.03 -10.84 40.48
N LYS A 467 5.86 -10.01 39.83
CA LYS A 467 7.09 -9.42 40.41
C LYS A 467 7.05 -7.90 40.51
N ILE A 468 5.97 -7.28 40.04
CA ILE A 468 5.67 -5.86 40.16
C ILE A 468 4.16 -5.70 40.38
N THR A 469 3.75 -4.78 41.26
CA THR A 469 2.35 -4.39 41.40
C THR A 469 1.94 -3.44 40.27
N GLU A 470 0.65 -3.37 39.95
CA GLU A 470 0.15 -2.54 38.83
C GLU A 470 0.45 -1.04 39.00
N ASP A 471 0.51 -0.58 40.24
CA ASP A 471 0.86 0.79 40.64
C ASP A 471 2.38 1.03 40.73
N GLY A 472 3.20 -0.02 40.62
CA GLY A 472 4.65 0.06 40.73
C GLY A 472 5.17 0.41 42.12
N GLU A 473 4.33 0.36 43.17
CA GLU A 473 4.74 0.61 44.57
C GLU A 473 5.64 -0.51 45.09
N TRP A 474 5.41 -1.75 44.64
CA TRP A 474 6.23 -2.90 44.99
C TRP A 474 6.86 -3.53 43.76
N ILE A 475 8.18 -3.76 43.85
CA ILE A 475 8.97 -4.54 42.89
C ILE A 475 9.70 -5.61 43.71
N ASP A 476 9.66 -6.86 43.24
CA ASP A 476 10.37 -7.99 43.83
C ASP A 476 11.86 -7.65 44.04
N SER A 477 12.33 -7.83 45.27
CA SER A 477 13.70 -7.46 45.67
C SER A 477 14.80 -8.24 44.96
N THR A 478 14.46 -9.35 44.29
CA THR A 478 15.37 -10.11 43.41
C THR A 478 15.65 -9.40 42.08
N ILE A 479 14.88 -8.36 41.74
CA ILE A 479 15.06 -7.54 40.54
C ILE A 479 15.99 -6.37 40.86
N SER A 480 17.19 -6.37 40.26
CA SER A 480 18.13 -5.27 40.40
C SER A 480 18.52 -4.72 39.03
N PHE A 481 18.19 -3.44 38.80
CA PHE A 481 18.55 -2.71 37.59
C PHE A 481 19.16 -1.35 37.91
N SER A 482 19.70 -0.69 36.88
CA SER A 482 20.10 0.72 37.03
C SER A 482 18.91 1.59 37.42
N ASN A 483 19.18 2.71 38.10
CA ASN A 483 18.14 3.64 38.56
C ASN A 483 17.22 4.09 37.41
N GLN A 484 17.77 4.34 36.22
CA GLN A 484 16.98 4.74 35.05
C GLN A 484 15.99 3.65 34.59
N VAL A 485 16.41 2.38 34.59
CA VAL A 485 15.53 1.26 34.26
C VAL A 485 14.49 1.06 35.36
N GLY A 486 14.89 1.09 36.63
CA GLY A 486 13.97 0.98 37.77
C GLY A 486 12.87 2.05 37.78
N GLN A 487 13.23 3.31 37.52
CA GLN A 487 12.27 4.41 37.36
C GLN A 487 11.31 4.17 36.20
N TRP A 488 11.81 3.69 35.06
CA TRP A 488 10.96 3.37 33.92
C TRP A 488 10.00 2.21 34.23
N LEU A 489 10.48 1.16 34.89
CA LEU A 489 9.67 0.01 35.32
C LEU A 489 8.53 0.44 36.25
N SER A 490 8.83 1.23 37.29
CA SER A 490 7.83 1.74 38.22
C SER A 490 6.81 2.65 37.51
N LYS A 491 7.28 3.56 36.65
CA LYS A 491 6.41 4.45 35.87
C LYS A 491 5.46 3.70 34.92
N HIS A 492 5.89 2.56 34.37
CA HIS A 492 5.12 1.78 33.40
C HIS A 492 4.62 0.44 33.96
N ALA A 493 4.53 0.33 35.29
CA ALA A 493 4.25 -0.91 36.00
C ALA A 493 2.93 -1.57 35.57
N GLU A 494 1.91 -0.76 35.25
CA GLU A 494 0.60 -1.21 34.75
C GLU A 494 0.72 -2.21 33.60
N VAL A 495 1.59 -1.90 32.63
CA VAL A 495 1.86 -2.78 31.48
C VAL A 495 2.55 -4.07 31.94
N LEU A 496 3.55 -3.93 32.79
CA LEU A 496 4.49 -5.00 33.10
C LEU A 496 3.93 -6.01 34.10
N ALA A 497 2.98 -5.61 34.95
CA ALA A 497 2.37 -6.49 35.93
C ALA A 497 1.59 -7.65 35.29
N PHE A 498 0.85 -7.37 34.21
CA PHE A 498 -0.13 -8.32 33.65
C PHE A 498 -0.18 -8.39 32.11
N ALA A 499 0.84 -7.89 31.41
CA ALA A 499 0.88 -7.95 29.95
C ALA A 499 0.89 -9.39 29.41
N ASN A 500 0.04 -9.60 28.40
CA ASN A 500 0.03 -10.69 27.45
C ASN A 500 0.77 -10.29 26.15
N LYS A 501 0.98 -11.29 25.29
CA LYS A 501 1.53 -11.13 23.92
C LYS A 501 0.87 -9.97 23.16
N GLY A 502 1.70 -9.20 22.47
CA GLY A 502 1.29 -8.05 21.66
C GLY A 502 0.58 -8.39 20.36
N LEU A 503 0.42 -7.35 19.53
CA LEU A 503 -0.12 -7.44 18.18
C LEU A 503 0.80 -8.26 17.27
N PRO A 504 0.25 -9.08 16.36
CA PRO A 504 1.07 -9.71 15.35
C PRO A 504 1.62 -8.69 14.33
N THR A 505 2.74 -9.02 13.68
CA THR A 505 3.44 -8.14 12.72
C THR A 505 2.48 -7.54 11.69
N GLY A 506 2.70 -6.27 11.35
CA GLY A 506 1.96 -5.54 10.31
C GLY A 506 0.88 -4.59 10.82
N HIS A 507 0.34 -4.82 12.02
CA HIS A 507 -0.69 -3.96 12.61
C HIS A 507 -0.14 -2.68 13.24
N TYR A 508 1.07 -2.71 13.77
CA TYR A 508 1.76 -1.59 14.40
C TYR A 508 3.25 -1.63 14.08
N ASN A 509 3.87 -0.49 13.80
CA ASN A 509 5.30 -0.37 13.49
C ASN A 509 6.13 -0.17 14.78
N GLY A 510 6.04 -1.12 15.69
CA GLY A 510 6.70 -1.11 16.99
C GLY A 510 6.30 -2.31 17.83
N PHE A 511 6.79 -2.37 19.07
CA PHE A 511 6.39 -3.41 20.02
C PHE A 511 5.07 -3.05 20.70
N SER A 512 4.33 -4.06 21.13
CA SER A 512 3.05 -3.87 21.79
C SER A 512 2.80 -4.91 22.87
N ALA A 513 1.79 -4.71 23.70
CA ALA A 513 1.33 -5.68 24.67
C ALA A 513 -0.18 -5.58 24.86
N LEU A 514 -0.79 -6.60 25.44
CA LEU A 514 -2.21 -6.58 25.79
C LEU A 514 -2.40 -6.74 27.29
N SER A 515 -3.36 -6.04 27.87
CA SER A 515 -3.82 -6.33 29.24
C SER A 515 -4.33 -7.77 29.37
N LYS A 516 -4.51 -8.23 30.61
CA LYS A 516 -5.00 -9.58 30.93
C LYS A 516 -6.33 -9.91 30.25
N ASP A 517 -7.26 -8.96 30.25
CA ASP A 517 -8.58 -9.05 29.62
C ASP A 517 -8.57 -8.71 28.11
N ARG A 518 -7.41 -8.33 27.58
CA ARG A 518 -7.17 -7.90 26.20
C ARG A 518 -7.97 -6.65 25.78
N GLN A 519 -8.48 -5.86 26.73
CA GLN A 519 -9.21 -4.62 26.45
C GLN A 519 -8.31 -3.38 26.39
N THR A 520 -7.09 -3.46 26.93
CA THR A 520 -6.09 -2.39 26.80
C THR A 520 -4.96 -2.87 25.91
N LEU A 521 -4.78 -2.18 24.79
CA LEU A 521 -3.65 -2.33 23.88
C LEU A 521 -2.58 -1.32 24.28
N TYR A 522 -1.41 -1.83 24.64
CA TYR A 522 -0.24 -1.01 24.93
C TYR A 522 0.68 -0.93 23.72
N LEU A 523 1.04 0.29 23.33
CA LEU A 523 1.94 0.57 22.21
C LEU A 523 3.22 1.18 22.76
N PHE A 524 4.36 0.57 22.47
CA PHE A 524 5.66 1.08 22.86
C PHE A 524 6.26 1.92 21.73
N VAL A 525 6.65 3.14 22.05
CA VAL A 525 7.14 4.15 21.10
C VAL A 525 8.58 4.48 21.45
N ASP A 526 9.49 4.09 20.56
CA ASP A 526 10.93 4.26 20.73
C ASP A 526 11.42 5.52 20.01
N GLY A 527 11.86 6.51 20.79
CA GLY A 527 12.27 7.81 20.26
C GLY A 527 11.10 8.74 19.97
N THR A 528 11.30 9.67 19.04
CA THR A 528 10.30 10.70 18.70
C THR A 528 9.75 10.44 17.29
N PRO A 529 8.49 10.01 17.14
CA PRO A 529 7.88 9.84 15.82
C PRO A 529 7.98 11.11 14.97
N THR A 530 8.21 10.96 13.67
CA THR A 530 8.20 12.09 12.70
C THR A 530 6.78 12.56 12.34
N GLY A 531 5.77 11.78 12.72
CA GLY A 531 4.33 12.02 12.53
C GLY A 531 3.52 11.03 13.38
N PRO A 532 2.19 10.98 13.24
CA PRO A 532 1.34 10.13 14.08
C PRO A 532 1.73 8.66 13.97
N ILE A 533 1.68 7.92 15.07
CA ILE A 533 1.81 6.46 15.01
C ILE A 533 0.51 5.85 14.45
N ALA A 534 0.62 4.72 13.75
CA ALA A 534 -0.50 4.10 13.05
C ALA A 534 -0.82 2.70 13.60
N ILE A 535 -2.11 2.42 13.82
CA ILE A 535 -2.64 1.08 14.09
C ILE A 535 -3.54 0.68 12.93
N LYS A 536 -3.24 -0.44 12.30
CA LYS A 536 -4.00 -0.99 11.16
C LYS A 536 -4.79 -2.21 11.59
N GLY A 537 -5.95 -2.43 10.99
CA GLY A 537 -6.73 -3.64 11.21
C GLY A 537 -7.48 -3.66 12.54
N LEU A 538 -7.60 -2.56 13.27
CA LEU A 538 -8.31 -2.53 14.55
C LEU A 538 -9.83 -2.48 14.33
N LYS A 539 -10.56 -3.55 14.70
CA LYS A 539 -12.04 -3.60 14.56
C LYS A 539 -12.79 -2.93 15.72
N ASN A 540 -12.12 -2.78 16.85
CA ASN A 540 -12.68 -2.23 18.07
C ASN A 540 -12.99 -0.73 17.97
N THR A 541 -13.92 -0.28 18.80
CA THR A 541 -14.06 1.15 19.10
C THR A 541 -13.05 1.53 20.19
N ILE A 542 -12.35 2.64 20.01
CA ILE A 542 -11.43 3.16 21.02
C ILE A 542 -12.23 3.97 22.03
N ALA A 543 -12.27 3.49 23.28
CA ALA A 543 -12.92 4.19 24.38
C ALA A 543 -12.09 5.42 24.82
N ARG A 544 -10.77 5.25 24.94
CA ARG A 544 -9.84 6.35 25.26
C ARG A 544 -8.38 5.97 25.01
N ILE A 545 -7.52 6.98 24.85
CA ILE A 545 -6.06 6.79 24.72
C ILE A 545 -5.34 7.67 25.75
N ARG A 546 -4.33 7.12 26.42
CA ARG A 546 -3.50 7.85 27.38
C ARG A 546 -2.02 7.46 27.34
N ILE A 547 -1.18 8.35 27.85
CA ILE A 547 0.24 8.08 28.08
C ILE A 547 0.39 7.40 29.45
N VAL A 548 0.99 6.21 29.47
CA VAL A 548 1.18 5.42 30.71
C VAL A 548 2.19 6.13 31.63
N GLY A 549 1.92 6.09 32.94
CA GLY A 549 2.79 6.64 33.98
C GLY A 549 2.73 8.16 34.18
N GLU A 550 2.20 8.92 33.23
CA GLU A 550 1.86 10.34 33.46
C GLU A 550 0.36 10.65 33.37
N GLY A 551 -0.43 9.81 32.68
CA GLY A 551 -1.89 9.89 32.66
C GLY A 551 -2.50 10.88 31.66
N SER A 552 -1.71 11.59 30.85
CA SER A 552 -2.23 12.52 29.84
C SER A 552 -3.15 11.79 28.85
N MET A 553 -4.35 12.34 28.64
CA MET A 553 -5.29 11.87 27.64
C MET A 553 -4.92 12.44 26.27
N ILE A 554 -4.91 11.60 25.24
CA ILE A 554 -4.60 12.01 23.86
C ILE A 554 -5.68 11.50 22.88
N GLY A 555 -5.83 12.20 21.76
CA GLY A 555 -6.81 11.89 20.73
C GLY A 555 -6.31 10.90 19.68
N HIS A 556 -7.21 10.52 18.77
CA HIS A 556 -6.88 9.80 17.56
C HIS A 556 -7.76 10.27 16.40
N GLN A 557 -7.34 9.93 15.19
CA GLN A 557 -8.13 10.08 13.97
C GLN A 557 -8.19 8.75 13.24
N VAL A 558 -9.23 8.54 12.43
CA VAL A 558 -9.39 7.34 11.60
C VAL A 558 -9.48 7.76 10.15
N PHE A 559 -8.62 7.20 9.30
CA PHE A 559 -8.61 7.43 7.85
C PHE A 559 -8.86 6.13 7.09
N ASN A 560 -9.29 6.23 5.83
CA ASN A 560 -9.59 5.08 4.96
C ASN A 560 -10.68 4.15 5.51
N LYS A 561 -11.58 4.67 6.35
CA LYS A 561 -12.75 3.91 6.80
C LYS A 561 -13.92 4.22 5.90
N LEU A 562 -14.32 3.23 5.11
CA LEU A 562 -15.58 3.28 4.38
C LEU A 562 -16.70 2.83 5.32
N TYR A 563 -17.76 3.63 5.44
CA TYR A 563 -18.80 3.39 6.46
C TYR A 563 -19.51 2.04 6.27
N TRP A 564 -19.62 1.56 5.02
CA TRP A 564 -20.26 0.28 4.67
C TRP A 564 -19.32 -0.92 4.73
N SER A 565 -18.00 -0.71 4.71
CA SER A 565 -17.02 -1.80 4.66
C SER A 565 -16.76 -2.40 6.04
N GLN A 566 -16.54 -3.71 6.09
CA GLN A 566 -16.04 -4.39 7.29
C GLN A 566 -14.54 -4.18 7.50
N VAL A 567 -13.81 -3.72 6.47
CA VAL A 567 -12.40 -3.36 6.58
C VAL A 567 -12.31 -2.15 7.51
N PRO A 568 -11.54 -2.23 8.61
CA PRO A 568 -11.35 -1.10 9.51
C PRO A 568 -10.44 -0.05 8.87
N GLY A 569 -10.63 1.21 9.25
CA GLY A 569 -9.71 2.28 8.88
C GLY A 569 -8.38 2.17 9.63
N ILE A 570 -7.48 3.09 9.33
CA ILE A 570 -6.20 3.24 10.01
C ILE A 570 -6.36 4.26 11.12
N VAL A 571 -6.07 3.85 12.35
CA VAL A 571 -6.05 4.73 13.51
C VAL A 571 -4.71 5.44 13.56
N TYR A 572 -4.72 6.76 13.58
CA TYR A 572 -3.55 7.61 13.76
C TYR A 572 -3.59 8.30 15.12
N ILE A 573 -2.48 8.24 15.84
CA ILE A 573 -2.33 8.83 17.18
C ILE A 573 -1.15 9.80 17.15
N ASP A 574 -1.44 11.08 17.31
CA ASP A 574 -0.42 12.12 17.49
C ASP A 574 0.02 12.16 18.95
N ILE A 575 1.32 11.93 19.18
CA ILE A 575 1.90 11.94 20.52
C ILE A 575 2.61 13.27 20.74
N PRO A 576 2.21 14.08 21.75
CA PRO A 576 2.87 15.34 22.04
C PRO A 576 4.34 15.14 22.40
N LYS A 577 5.25 15.83 21.70
CA LYS A 577 6.70 15.61 21.81
C LYS A 577 7.23 15.87 23.22
N GLU A 578 6.65 16.84 23.91
CA GLU A 578 6.97 17.24 25.28
C GLU A 578 6.53 16.22 26.34
N ARG A 579 5.70 15.25 25.96
CA ARG A 579 5.20 14.17 26.83
C ARG A 579 5.90 12.84 26.63
N LEU A 580 6.85 12.77 25.69
CA LEU A 580 7.61 11.55 25.43
C LEU A 580 8.52 11.20 26.61
N ASP A 581 8.52 9.93 26.99
CA ASP A 581 9.48 9.40 27.93
C ASP A 581 10.89 9.38 27.31
N ARG A 582 11.91 9.71 28.12
CA ARG A 582 13.30 9.78 27.68
C ARG A 582 13.86 8.45 27.21
N GLN A 583 13.38 7.35 27.79
CA GLN A 583 13.83 6.00 27.44
C GLN A 583 12.92 5.39 26.37
N MET A 584 11.63 5.27 26.68
CA MET A 584 10.61 4.71 25.80
C MET A 584 9.21 5.07 26.29
N THR A 585 8.35 5.57 25.41
CA THR A 585 6.98 5.94 25.79
C THR A 585 6.07 4.73 25.66
N ALA A 586 5.18 4.49 26.62
CA ALA A 586 4.08 3.53 26.45
C ALA A 586 2.73 4.25 26.38
N ILE A 587 1.92 3.89 25.39
CA ILE A 587 0.58 4.42 25.15
C ILE A 587 -0.43 3.32 25.46
N ALA A 588 -1.42 3.61 26.29
CA ALA A 588 -2.53 2.71 26.55
C ALA A 588 -3.75 3.12 25.71
N VAL A 589 -4.20 2.21 24.86
CA VAL A 589 -5.41 2.32 24.04
C VAL A 589 -6.47 1.42 24.66
N LEU A 590 -7.43 2.00 25.36
CA LEU A 590 -8.56 1.27 25.93
C LEU A 590 -9.61 1.04 24.84
N LEU A 591 -9.99 -0.22 24.67
CA LEU A 591 -10.96 -0.70 23.70
C LEU A 591 -12.31 -0.95 24.39
N ASP A 592 -13.38 -0.89 23.62
CA ASP A 592 -14.75 -1.19 24.06
C ASP A 592 -14.97 -2.65 24.48
N LYS A 593 -14.16 -3.56 23.92
CA LYS A 593 -14.22 -5.01 24.15
C LYS A 593 -12.82 -5.62 23.91
N PRO A 594 -12.60 -6.92 24.22
CA PRO A 594 -11.32 -7.57 23.94
C PRO A 594 -10.88 -7.38 22.47
N LEU A 595 -9.57 -7.25 22.26
CA LEU A 595 -8.98 -6.96 20.95
C LEU A 595 -9.47 -7.91 19.84
N GLU A 596 -10.00 -7.32 18.78
CA GLU A 596 -10.36 -7.95 17.52
C GLU A 596 -9.62 -7.27 16.35
N LEU A 597 -8.99 -8.09 15.50
CA LEU A 597 -8.21 -7.61 14.37
C LEU A 597 -8.78 -8.10 13.03
N TYR A 598 -8.63 -7.27 12.00
CA TYR A 598 -8.80 -7.62 10.60
C TYR A 598 -7.43 -7.92 9.98
N ARG A 599 -7.21 -9.15 9.51
CA ARG A 599 -5.94 -9.62 8.93
C ARG A 599 -6.14 -10.39 7.62
N GLU A 600 -7.31 -10.27 7.02
CA GLU A 600 -7.66 -10.94 5.77
C GLU A 600 -7.05 -10.20 4.56
N GLU A 601 -7.14 -10.84 3.40
CA GLU A 601 -6.69 -10.29 2.12
C GLU A 601 -7.60 -9.12 1.73
N VAL A 602 -7.01 -7.93 1.54
CA VAL A 602 -7.75 -6.74 1.11
C VAL A 602 -7.92 -6.81 -0.41
N GLY A 603 -9.15 -6.96 -0.88
CA GLY A 603 -9.50 -7.00 -2.29
C GLY A 603 -9.93 -5.64 -2.85
N ALA A 604 -10.52 -5.69 -4.04
CA ALA A 604 -11.23 -4.58 -4.68
C ALA A 604 -12.49 -4.18 -3.90
N ILE A 605 -12.93 -2.92 -4.01
CA ILE A 605 -14.23 -2.51 -3.51
C ILE A 605 -15.25 -2.71 -4.63
N GLU A 606 -16.15 -3.68 -4.43
CA GLU A 606 -17.16 -4.08 -5.42
C GLU A 606 -18.48 -3.32 -5.27
N SER A 607 -18.65 -2.50 -4.23
CA SER A 607 -19.86 -1.71 -4.02
C SER A 607 -19.66 -0.56 -3.03
N ASN A 608 -20.06 0.66 -3.43
CA ASN A 608 -20.12 1.84 -2.56
C ASN A 608 -21.56 2.05 -2.07
N LEU A 609 -22.09 1.11 -1.26
CA LEU A 609 -23.50 1.06 -0.83
C LEU A 609 -24.00 2.27 -0.05
#